data_AF-A0A8J5LKI9-F1
#
_entry.id   AF-A0A8J5LKI9-F1
#
_cell.length_a   1.000
_cell.length_b   1.000
_cell.length_c   1.000
_cell.angle_alpha   90.00
_cell.angle_beta   90.00
_cell.angle_gamma   90.00
#
_symmetry.space_group_name_H-M   'P 1'
#
loop_
_entity.id
_entity.type
_entity.pdbx_description
1 polymer ?
#
loop_
_entity_poly.entity_id
_entity_poly.type
_entity_poly.pdbx_seq_one_letter_code
_entity_poly.pdbx_strand_id
1 'polypeptide(L)'
;MASRRRGVILCISLLLLVGASSVRYEEAMGGSILLSGGWEREDDEPFEYSRDGLSCPSPDPTLYNLPVIGIVSHPGDGASGRLSNASGDSNIPASYVKFVESAGARVIPLIYNEPEETLIEKLNLVNGVLFTGGWAKAGLYYETIKKVFQIALERNDAGEHFPLFAICLGFELLTMIVSKFYAQQAHIKVEVVSLKD
;
A
#
# COMPACT_ATOMS: atom_id res chain seq x y z
N MET A 1 -37.67 -22.20 37.44
CA MET A 1 -37.97 -22.35 36.01
C MET A 1 -36.74 -21.92 35.22
N ALA A 2 -35.99 -22.90 34.72
CA ALA A 2 -34.74 -22.68 33.99
C ALA A 2 -35.07 -22.41 32.51
N SER A 3 -34.71 -21.22 32.02
CA SER A 3 -34.89 -20.83 30.61
C SER A 3 -33.71 -21.35 29.79
N ARG A 4 -34.03 -22.35 28.96
CA ARG A 4 -33.12 -23.10 28.10
C ARG A 4 -32.72 -22.23 26.90
N ARG A 5 -31.57 -21.55 26.97
CA ARG A 5 -30.96 -20.90 25.80
C ARG A 5 -30.56 -21.98 24.80
N ARG A 6 -31.28 -22.05 23.68
CA ARG A 6 -30.96 -22.90 22.53
C ARG A 6 -29.69 -22.33 21.89
N GLY A 7 -28.54 -22.93 22.18
CA GLY A 7 -27.33 -22.72 21.41
C GLY A 7 -27.55 -23.32 20.02
N VAL A 8 -27.67 -22.46 19.01
CA VAL A 8 -27.55 -22.89 17.62
C VAL A 8 -26.06 -23.08 17.39
N ILE A 9 -25.60 -24.33 17.55
CA ILE A 9 -24.32 -24.80 17.05
C ILE A 9 -24.45 -24.76 15.52
N LEU A 10 -24.09 -23.64 14.91
CA LEU A 10 -24.00 -23.55 13.46
C LEU A 10 -22.65 -24.13 13.05
N CYS A 11 -22.66 -25.45 12.86
CA CYS A 11 -21.64 -26.19 12.16
C CYS A 11 -21.62 -25.65 10.72
N ILE A 12 -20.73 -24.71 10.40
CA ILE A 12 -20.43 -24.38 9.01
C ILE A 12 -19.11 -25.06 8.68
N SER A 13 -19.29 -26.12 7.91
CA SER A 13 -18.30 -27.02 7.34
C SER A 13 -17.08 -26.29 6.79
N LEU A 14 -15.92 -26.60 7.36
CA LEU A 14 -14.65 -26.46 6.66
C LEU A 14 -14.62 -27.52 5.55
N LEU A 15 -15.17 -27.20 4.39
CA LEU A 15 -15.03 -28.01 3.18
C LEU A 15 -13.89 -27.46 2.34
N LEU A 16 -12.77 -28.18 2.36
CA LEU A 16 -11.71 -28.05 1.37
C LEU A 16 -12.23 -28.55 0.02
N LEU A 17 -12.19 -27.69 -1.00
CA LEU A 17 -12.19 -28.12 -2.40
C LEU A 17 -10.97 -27.51 -3.09
N VAL A 18 -10.08 -28.43 -3.47
CA VAL A 18 -9.00 -28.28 -4.43
C VAL A 18 -9.62 -28.13 -5.82
N GLY A 19 -9.17 -27.18 -6.64
CA GLY A 19 -9.64 -27.09 -8.02
C GLY A 19 -9.09 -25.89 -8.76
N ALA A 20 -8.27 -26.19 -9.77
CA ALA A 20 -7.69 -25.25 -10.71
C ALA A 20 -8.72 -24.25 -11.27
N SER A 21 -8.32 -22.99 -11.35
CA SER A 21 -8.88 -22.03 -12.30
C SER A 21 -7.72 -21.31 -12.94
N SER A 22 -7.56 -21.63 -14.22
CA SER A 22 -6.58 -21.09 -15.14
C SER A 22 -6.60 -19.56 -15.13
N VAL A 23 -5.49 -18.93 -14.74
CA VAL A 23 -5.18 -17.59 -15.22
C VAL A 23 -4.17 -17.77 -16.33
N ARG A 24 -4.60 -17.36 -17.53
CA ARG A 24 -3.78 -17.27 -18.72
C ARG A 24 -2.61 -16.34 -18.42
N TYR A 25 -1.40 -16.90 -18.39
CA TYR A 25 -0.20 -16.14 -18.69
C TYR A 25 -0.26 -15.83 -20.17
N GLU A 26 -0.48 -14.56 -20.53
CA GLU A 26 -0.18 -14.09 -21.87
C GLU A 26 1.28 -13.64 -21.86
N GLU A 27 2.11 -14.57 -22.32
CA GLU A 27 3.52 -14.39 -22.62
C GLU A 27 3.61 -13.51 -23.88
N ALA A 28 3.73 -12.19 -23.70
CA ALA A 28 4.24 -11.32 -24.76
C ALA A 28 5.76 -11.32 -24.66
N MET A 29 6.36 -12.24 -25.40
CA MET A 29 7.79 -12.36 -25.64
C MET A 29 8.40 -11.07 -26.16
N GLY A 30 9.65 -10.84 -25.76
CA GLY A 30 10.73 -10.52 -26.70
C GLY A 30 10.60 -9.18 -27.42
N GLY A 31 11.05 -8.11 -26.77
CA GLY A 31 11.45 -6.87 -27.44
C GLY A 31 12.92 -6.58 -27.15
N SER A 32 13.77 -6.86 -28.12
CA SER A 32 15.21 -6.60 -28.13
C SER A 32 15.51 -5.15 -27.73
N ILE A 33 16.27 -4.94 -26.66
CA ILE A 33 16.93 -3.66 -26.41
C ILE A 33 18.12 -3.59 -27.37
N LEU A 34 17.88 -3.09 -28.57
CA LEU A 34 18.94 -2.66 -29.48
C LEU A 34 19.34 -1.23 -29.09
N LEU A 35 20.41 -1.14 -28.31
CA LEU A 35 21.21 0.08 -28.21
C LEU A 35 21.78 0.39 -29.59
N SER A 36 21.36 1.51 -30.18
CA SER A 36 22.01 2.06 -31.37
C SER A 36 22.39 3.51 -31.10
N GLY A 37 23.56 3.69 -30.51
CA GLY A 37 24.32 4.92 -30.64
C GLY A 37 25.25 4.77 -31.84
N GLY A 38 25.21 5.72 -32.78
CA GLY A 38 26.09 5.73 -33.94
C GLY A 38 25.75 6.91 -34.84
N TRP A 39 26.74 7.79 -35.02
CA TRP A 39 26.68 9.00 -35.84
C TRP A 39 27.02 8.70 -37.32
N GLU A 40 26.69 9.68 -38.17
CA GLU A 40 27.28 10.04 -39.49
C GLU A 40 26.43 9.84 -40.77
N ARG A 41 26.07 11.01 -41.34
CA ARG A 41 26.08 11.55 -42.73
C ARG A 41 25.75 10.73 -44.00
N GLU A 42 25.09 11.47 -44.92
CA GLU A 42 25.09 11.42 -46.40
C GLU A 42 24.31 10.22 -47.02
N ASP A 43 23.37 10.32 -47.97
CA ASP A 43 23.08 11.26 -49.06
C ASP A 43 21.58 11.22 -49.48
N ASP A 44 21.18 12.19 -50.31
CA ASP A 44 19.84 12.50 -50.86
C ASP A 44 19.12 11.38 -51.65
N GLU A 45 17.79 11.29 -51.49
CA GLU A 45 16.78 10.97 -52.55
C GLU A 45 15.34 11.18 -51.99
N PRO A 46 14.45 11.95 -52.63
CA PRO A 46 13.13 12.24 -52.08
C PRO A 46 12.12 11.15 -52.46
N PHE A 47 12.00 10.12 -51.62
CA PHE A 47 10.84 9.23 -51.68
C PHE A 47 9.68 9.85 -50.89
N GLU A 48 8.61 10.19 -51.61
CA GLU A 48 7.37 10.75 -51.08
C GLU A 48 6.69 9.72 -50.16
N TYR A 49 7.06 9.71 -48.88
CA TYR A 49 6.42 8.89 -47.86
C TYR A 49 5.14 9.59 -47.42
N SER A 50 3.99 9.05 -47.83
CA SER A 50 2.68 9.42 -47.33
C SER A 50 2.73 9.53 -45.80
N ARG A 51 2.51 10.74 -45.27
CA ARG A 51 2.21 10.97 -43.85
C ARG A 51 0.83 10.40 -43.56
N ASP A 52 0.72 9.07 -43.51
CA ASP A 52 -0.32 8.46 -42.71
C ASP A 52 0.07 8.67 -41.26
N GLY A 53 -0.54 9.70 -40.69
CA GLY A 53 -0.35 10.11 -39.31
C GLY A 53 -0.80 9.00 -38.36
N LEU A 54 0.12 8.11 -38.00
CA LEU A 54 0.05 7.42 -36.73
C LEU A 54 0.39 8.42 -35.62
N SER A 55 -0.58 9.29 -35.32
CA SER A 55 -0.62 9.94 -34.02
C SER A 55 -0.98 8.87 -33.00
N CYS A 56 -0.09 8.61 -32.03
CA CYS A 56 -0.46 7.86 -30.86
C CYS A 56 -1.73 8.49 -30.26
N PRO A 57 -2.80 7.72 -29.97
CA PRO A 57 -3.95 8.27 -29.27
C PRO A 57 -3.47 8.85 -27.95
N SER A 58 -3.92 10.07 -27.62
CA SER A 58 -3.62 10.66 -26.32
C SER A 58 -4.11 9.68 -25.25
N PRO A 59 -3.24 9.26 -24.32
CA PRO A 59 -3.62 8.26 -23.35
C PRO A 59 -4.77 8.78 -22.48
N ASP A 60 -5.73 7.91 -22.20
CA ASP A 60 -7.01 8.25 -21.59
C ASP A 60 -6.80 8.84 -20.17
N PRO A 61 -7.21 10.11 -19.91
CA PRO A 61 -7.07 10.74 -18.60
C PRO A 61 -7.78 9.99 -17.47
N THR A 62 -8.76 9.14 -17.78
CA THR A 62 -9.45 8.29 -16.78
C THR A 62 -8.64 7.06 -16.37
N LEU A 63 -7.60 6.70 -17.13
CA LEU A 63 -6.63 5.66 -16.78
C LEU A 63 -5.42 6.20 -15.99
N TYR A 64 -5.25 7.52 -15.91
CA TYR A 64 -4.18 8.17 -15.15
C TYR A 64 -4.55 8.37 -13.68
N ASN A 65 -4.66 7.26 -12.97
CA ASN A 65 -4.66 7.33 -11.51
C ASN A 65 -3.21 7.50 -11.04
N LEU A 66 -2.89 8.69 -10.53
CA LEU A 66 -1.65 8.96 -9.78
C LEU A 66 -1.98 8.82 -8.29
N PRO A 67 -2.03 7.59 -7.74
CA PRO A 67 -2.42 7.37 -6.36
C PRO A 67 -1.48 8.11 -5.43
N VAL A 68 -2.03 8.61 -4.33
CA VAL A 68 -1.29 9.24 -3.25
C VAL A 68 -1.30 8.29 -2.07
N ILE A 69 -0.13 7.88 -1.61
CA ILE A 69 0.03 6.96 -0.48
C ILE A 69 0.57 7.73 0.72
N GLY A 70 -0.12 7.59 1.85
CA GLY A 70 0.34 8.11 3.12
C GLY A 70 1.40 7.18 3.72
N ILE A 71 2.57 7.70 4.11
CA ILE A 71 3.57 6.90 4.84
C ILE A 71 3.64 7.40 6.28
N VAL A 72 3.39 6.50 7.24
CA VAL A 72 3.49 6.85 8.67
C VAL A 72 4.94 7.00 9.08
N SER A 73 5.29 8.15 9.63
CA SER A 73 6.63 8.42 10.16
C SER A 73 6.93 7.59 11.41
N HIS A 74 8.19 7.25 11.60
CA HIS A 74 8.66 6.56 12.80
C HIS A 74 9.34 7.53 13.79
N PRO A 75 9.24 7.30 15.11
CA PRO A 75 9.98 8.08 16.09
C PRO A 75 11.50 8.00 15.90
N GLY A 76 12.17 9.15 16.00
CA GLY A 76 13.63 9.28 15.94
C GLY A 76 14.12 10.13 14.77
N ASP A 77 15.38 10.57 14.86
CA ASP A 77 15.99 11.53 13.93
C ASP A 77 16.40 10.95 12.56
N GLY A 78 16.41 9.62 12.41
CA GLY A 78 16.80 8.94 11.17
C GLY A 78 18.26 9.09 10.75
N ALA A 79 19.06 9.90 11.45
CA ALA A 79 20.37 10.36 11.03
C ALA A 79 21.49 9.86 11.96
N SER A 80 21.20 9.62 13.23
CA SER A 80 22.25 9.34 14.21
C SER A 80 22.71 7.88 14.23
N GLY A 81 22.04 6.97 13.51
CA GLY A 81 22.20 5.52 13.67
C GLY A 81 21.89 5.02 15.10
N ARG A 82 21.54 5.95 16.00
CA ARG A 82 21.12 5.74 17.36
C ARG A 82 19.61 5.89 17.31
N LEU A 83 18.92 4.95 17.93
CA LEU A 83 17.49 5.08 18.20
C LEU A 83 17.35 6.16 19.27
N SER A 84 17.46 7.43 18.87
CA SER A 84 17.35 8.57 19.77
C SER A 84 15.86 8.76 20.06
N ASN A 85 15.48 8.62 21.33
CA ASN A 85 14.16 9.02 21.82
C ASN A 85 14.11 10.54 22.07
N ALA A 86 14.81 11.32 21.24
CA ALA A 86 14.77 12.77 21.31
C ALA A 86 13.31 13.18 21.11
N SER A 87 12.75 13.80 22.14
CA SER A 87 11.31 13.91 22.31
C SER A 87 10.74 14.87 21.26
N GLY A 88 10.19 14.30 20.18
CA GLY A 88 9.52 15.05 19.12
C GLY A 88 10.02 14.77 17.71
N ASP A 89 11.15 14.08 17.55
CA ASP A 89 11.70 13.80 16.21
C ASP A 89 10.93 12.67 15.52
N SER A 90 10.65 12.87 14.24
CA SER A 90 10.01 11.88 13.38
C SER A 90 10.76 11.76 12.06
N ASN A 91 10.85 10.55 11.54
CA ASN A 91 11.56 10.26 10.31
C ASN A 91 10.81 9.24 9.45
N ILE A 92 10.91 9.41 8.13
CA ILE A 92 10.50 8.41 7.14
C ILE A 92 11.76 8.00 6.38
N PRO A 93 12.20 6.73 6.49
CA PRO A 93 13.37 6.29 5.72
C PRO A 93 13.13 6.46 4.23
N ALA A 94 14.09 7.06 3.53
CA ALA A 94 13.98 7.40 2.10
C ALA A 94 13.72 6.17 1.21
N SER A 95 14.12 4.97 1.65
CA SER A 95 13.84 3.71 0.96
C SER A 95 12.34 3.44 0.80
N TYR A 96 11.51 3.78 1.80
CA TYR A 96 10.06 3.61 1.70
C TYR A 96 9.43 4.61 0.73
N VAL A 97 9.95 5.84 0.70
CA VAL A 97 9.52 6.85 -0.28
C VAL A 97 9.85 6.37 -1.69
N LYS A 98 11.08 5.90 -1.93
CA LYS A 98 11.49 5.36 -3.23
C LYS A 98 10.74 4.10 -3.63
N PHE A 99 10.41 3.23 -2.69
CA PHE A 99 9.54 2.08 -2.94
C PHE A 99 8.19 2.52 -3.50
N VAL A 100 7.53 3.48 -2.86
CA VAL A 100 6.22 3.99 -3.30
C VAL A 100 6.32 4.75 -4.64
N GLU A 101 7.32 5.62 -4.80
CA GLU A 101 7.53 6.37 -6.05
C GLU A 101 7.84 5.46 -7.23
N SER A 102 8.61 4.38 -7.01
CA SER A 102 8.91 3.40 -8.06
C SER A 102 7.68 2.65 -8.56
N ALA A 103 6.63 2.57 -7.74
CA ALA A 103 5.32 2.02 -8.12
C ALA A 103 4.42 3.04 -8.84
N GLY A 104 4.91 4.25 -9.15
CA GLY A 104 4.16 5.30 -9.83
C GLY A 104 3.23 6.11 -8.93
N ALA A 105 3.39 6.02 -7.61
CA ALA A 105 2.58 6.73 -6.63
C ALA A 105 3.28 7.97 -6.05
N ARG A 106 2.50 8.94 -5.59
CA ARG A 106 2.97 10.11 -4.82
C ARG A 106 2.91 9.82 -3.33
N VAL A 107 3.72 10.52 -2.54
CA VAL A 107 3.81 10.29 -1.08
C VAL A 107 3.34 11.52 -0.31
N ILE A 108 2.50 11.30 0.72
CA ILE A 108 2.22 12.29 1.78
C ILE A 108 2.78 11.74 3.11
N PRO A 109 3.55 12.53 3.86
CA PRO A 109 4.02 12.12 5.18
C PRO A 109 2.91 12.22 6.22
N LEU A 110 2.63 11.10 6.89
CA LEU A 110 1.72 11.03 8.05
C LEU A 110 2.57 11.05 9.31
N ILE A 111 2.67 12.22 9.94
CA ILE A 111 3.56 12.41 11.09
C ILE A 111 2.88 11.86 12.34
N TYR A 112 3.56 10.99 13.08
CA TYR A 112 2.93 10.21 14.15
C TYR A 112 2.59 11.05 15.39
N ASN A 113 3.25 12.18 15.59
CA ASN A 113 3.08 13.08 16.73
C ASN A 113 2.37 14.39 16.36
N GLU A 114 1.72 14.46 15.20
CA GLU A 114 0.84 15.57 14.86
C GLU A 114 -0.50 15.51 15.60
N PRO A 115 -1.21 16.64 15.71
CA PRO A 115 -2.59 16.65 16.18
C PRO A 115 -3.47 15.71 15.37
N GLU A 116 -4.42 15.08 16.04
CA GLU A 116 -5.35 14.12 15.45
C GLU A 116 -6.11 14.68 14.25
N GLU A 117 -6.56 15.94 14.34
CA GLU A 117 -7.31 16.62 13.27
C GLU A 117 -6.48 16.70 11.99
N THR A 118 -5.21 17.11 12.10
CA THR A 118 -4.27 17.18 10.97
C THR A 118 -3.99 15.79 10.38
N LEU A 119 -3.87 14.76 11.21
CA LEU A 119 -3.70 13.40 10.73
C LEU A 119 -4.91 12.93 9.91
N ILE A 120 -6.12 13.21 10.39
CA ILE A 120 -7.37 12.84 9.70
C ILE A 120 -7.50 13.60 8.37
N GLU A 121 -7.17 14.90 8.35
CA GLU A 121 -7.15 15.70 7.12
C GLU A 121 -6.20 15.08 6.07
N LYS A 122 -4.99 14.71 6.48
CA LYS A 122 -4.04 14.04 5.58
C LYS A 122 -4.56 12.68 5.10
N LEU A 123 -5.21 11.90 5.97
CA LEU A 123 -5.82 10.64 5.58
C LEU A 123 -6.94 10.80 4.55
N ASN A 124 -7.65 11.93 4.54
CA ASN A 124 -8.66 12.24 3.51
C ASN A 124 -8.05 12.56 2.14
N LEU A 125 -6.75 12.89 2.08
CA LEU A 125 -6.04 13.23 0.84
C LEU A 125 -5.34 12.03 0.19
N VAL A 126 -5.21 10.91 0.91
CA VAL A 126 -4.50 9.72 0.43
C VAL A 126 -5.48 8.64 0.00
N ASN A 127 -5.03 7.80 -0.94
CA ASN A 127 -5.77 6.64 -1.43
C ASN A 127 -5.46 5.37 -0.63
N GLY A 128 -4.37 5.36 0.15
CA GLY A 128 -3.97 4.23 0.98
C GLY A 128 -2.81 4.59 1.90
N VAL A 129 -2.42 3.65 2.77
CA VAL A 129 -1.39 3.89 3.80
C VAL A 129 -0.33 2.81 3.82
N LEU A 130 0.91 3.21 4.07
CA LEU A 130 2.06 2.37 4.34
C LEU A 130 2.54 2.52 5.79
N PHE A 131 2.62 1.41 6.51
CA PHE A 131 3.31 1.33 7.80
C PHE A 131 4.75 0.85 7.61
N THR A 132 5.70 1.64 8.08
CA THR A 132 7.13 1.36 7.96
C THR A 132 7.62 0.35 9.01
N GLY A 133 8.83 -0.15 8.79
CA GLY A 133 9.62 -0.82 9.83
C GLY A 133 10.09 0.17 10.91
N GLY A 134 10.79 -0.36 11.92
CA GLY A 134 11.33 0.45 13.01
C GLY A 134 11.45 -0.34 14.31
N TRP A 135 11.45 0.35 15.44
CA TRP A 135 11.64 -0.23 16.77
C TRP A 135 10.54 0.12 17.78
N ALA A 136 9.84 1.25 17.60
CA ALA A 136 8.83 1.71 18.56
C ALA A 136 7.56 0.83 18.55
N LYS A 137 7.37 0.02 19.60
CA LYS A 137 6.22 -0.90 19.74
C LYS A 137 5.09 -0.39 20.63
N ALA A 138 5.27 0.76 21.27
CA ALA A 138 4.37 1.28 22.29
C ALA A 138 4.32 2.82 22.28
N GLY A 139 3.45 3.39 23.12
CA GLY A 139 3.30 4.84 23.28
C GLY A 139 2.50 5.49 22.14
N LEU A 140 2.74 6.79 21.93
CA LEU A 140 1.99 7.60 20.96
C LEU A 140 2.02 7.03 19.53
N TYR A 141 3.15 6.45 19.13
CA TYR A 141 3.27 5.79 17.83
C TYR A 141 2.31 4.61 17.69
N TYR A 142 2.23 3.73 18.70
CA TYR A 142 1.31 2.58 18.68
C TYR A 142 -0.17 3.03 18.63
N GLU A 143 -0.55 4.05 19.41
CA GLU A 143 -1.90 4.59 19.37
C GLU A 143 -2.24 5.21 18.01
N THR A 144 -1.27 5.88 17.38
CA THR A 144 -1.43 6.42 16.02
C THR A 144 -1.62 5.32 14.99
N ILE A 145 -0.78 4.29 15.00
CA ILE A 145 -0.91 3.12 14.11
C ILE A 145 -2.28 2.45 14.27
N LYS A 146 -2.72 2.24 15.51
CA LYS A 146 -4.04 1.68 15.83
C LYS A 146 -5.16 2.56 15.28
N LYS A 147 -5.04 3.88 15.41
CA LYS A 147 -6.03 4.83 14.90
C LYS A 147 -6.12 4.81 13.38
N VAL A 148 -4.98 4.85 12.69
CA VAL A 148 -4.93 4.81 11.22
C VAL A 148 -5.50 3.48 10.70
N PHE A 149 -5.20 2.36 11.37
CA PHE A 149 -5.81 1.07 11.06
C PHE A 149 -7.33 1.08 11.24
N GLN A 150 -7.84 1.67 12.33
CA GLN A 150 -9.27 1.79 12.58
C GLN A 150 -9.97 2.61 11.48
N ILE A 151 -9.41 3.74 11.08
CA ILE A 151 -9.95 4.58 10.00
C ILE A 151 -9.94 3.82 8.67
N ALA A 152 -8.85 3.10 8.38
CA ALA A 152 -8.77 2.26 7.18
C ALA A 152 -9.86 1.19 7.16
N LEU A 153 -10.12 0.54 8.30
CA LEU A 153 -11.20 -0.45 8.43
C LEU A 153 -12.57 0.19 8.21
N GLU A 154 -12.86 1.31 8.85
CA GLU A 154 -14.13 2.03 8.72
C GLU A 154 -14.41 2.45 7.27
N ARG A 155 -13.40 2.90 6.53
CA ARG A 155 -13.53 3.21 5.09
C ARG A 155 -13.84 1.97 4.25
N ASN A 156 -13.13 0.88 4.49
CA ASN A 156 -13.41 -0.38 3.78
C ASN A 156 -14.81 -0.92 4.11
N ASP A 157 -15.26 -0.83 5.36
CA ASP A 157 -16.61 -1.20 5.78
C ASP A 157 -17.69 -0.30 5.17
N ALA A 158 -17.37 0.98 4.89
CA ALA A 158 -18.21 1.90 4.14
C ALA A 158 -18.23 1.63 2.62
N GLY A 159 -17.46 0.64 2.14
CA GLY A 159 -17.35 0.30 0.72
C GLY A 159 -16.30 1.12 -0.05
N GLU A 160 -15.50 1.93 0.63
CA GLU A 160 -14.38 2.66 0.05
C GLU A 160 -13.12 1.78 0.10
N HIS A 161 -12.61 1.37 -1.08
CA HIS A 161 -11.41 0.54 -1.15
C HIS A 161 -10.18 1.34 -0.68
N PHE A 162 -9.72 1.07 0.53
CA PHE A 162 -8.63 1.80 1.18
C PHE A 162 -7.51 0.82 1.61
N PRO A 163 -6.52 0.56 0.72
CA PRO A 163 -5.46 -0.40 1.00
C PRO A 163 -4.52 0.10 2.11
N LEU A 164 -4.16 -0.82 2.99
CA LEU A 164 -3.14 -0.62 4.02
C LEU A 164 -2.05 -1.68 3.83
N PHE A 165 -0.82 -1.22 3.59
CA PHE A 165 0.36 -2.07 3.44
C PHE A 165 1.30 -1.87 4.64
N ALA A 166 1.96 -2.93 5.09
CA ALA A 166 2.83 -2.85 6.27
C ALA A 166 4.05 -3.76 6.14
N ILE A 167 5.20 -3.23 6.55
CA ILE A 167 6.50 -3.91 6.41
C ILE A 167 7.17 -4.03 7.79
N CYS A 168 7.76 -5.19 8.09
CA CYS A 168 8.53 -5.45 9.32
C CYS A 168 7.71 -5.09 10.57
N LEU A 169 8.16 -4.11 11.37
CA LEU A 169 7.46 -3.64 12.56
C LEU A 169 6.00 -3.27 12.28
N GLY A 170 5.71 -2.63 11.15
CA GLY A 170 4.34 -2.31 10.78
C GLY A 170 3.44 -3.55 10.73
N PHE A 171 3.95 -4.66 10.18
CA PHE A 171 3.24 -5.94 10.11
C PHE A 171 3.09 -6.58 11.50
N GLU A 172 4.13 -6.51 12.34
CA GLU A 172 4.04 -6.96 13.73
C GLU A 172 2.92 -6.22 14.49
N LEU A 173 2.88 -4.89 14.37
CA LEU A 173 1.88 -4.06 15.03
C LEU A 173 0.47 -4.35 14.52
N LEU A 174 0.28 -4.49 13.21
CA LEU A 174 -1.01 -4.92 12.65
C LEU A 174 -1.47 -6.25 13.24
N THR A 175 -0.58 -7.24 13.29
CA THR A 175 -0.92 -8.58 13.81
C THR A 175 -1.30 -8.50 15.28
N MET A 176 -0.59 -7.69 16.08
CA MET A 176 -0.92 -7.44 17.48
C MET A 176 -2.29 -6.76 17.63
N ILE A 177 -2.55 -5.74 16.82
CA ILE A 177 -3.81 -4.98 16.83
C ILE A 177 -4.96 -5.90 16.47
N VAL A 178 -4.88 -6.55 15.31
CA VAL A 178 -5.89 -7.46 14.78
C VAL A 178 -6.18 -8.61 15.75
N SER A 179 -5.16 -9.19 16.39
CA SER A 179 -5.34 -10.25 17.39
C SER A 179 -6.12 -9.77 18.62
N LYS A 180 -5.92 -8.53 19.06
CA LYS A 180 -6.72 -7.91 20.14
C LYS A 180 -8.14 -7.59 19.69
N PHE A 181 -8.32 -7.18 18.44
CA PHE A 181 -9.64 -6.92 17.86
C PHE A 181 -10.47 -8.20 17.67
N TYR A 182 -9.88 -9.31 17.22
CA TYR A 182 -10.61 -10.60 17.11
C TYR A 182 -11.07 -11.15 18.47
N ALA A 183 -10.39 -10.79 19.56
CA ALA A 183 -10.89 -11.07 20.91
C ALA A 183 -12.14 -10.24 21.27
N GLN A 184 -12.46 -9.20 20.50
CA GLN A 184 -13.55 -8.25 20.75
C GLN A 184 -14.61 -8.21 19.62
N GLN A 185 -14.32 -8.65 18.39
CA GLN A 185 -15.23 -8.56 17.24
C GLN A 185 -14.94 -9.64 16.17
N ALA A 186 -16.00 -10.30 15.67
CA ALA A 186 -15.89 -11.57 14.92
C ALA A 186 -15.75 -11.45 13.39
N HIS A 187 -15.69 -10.26 12.80
CA HIS A 187 -15.69 -10.09 11.33
C HIS A 187 -14.69 -9.02 10.86
N ILE A 188 -13.39 -9.30 11.00
CA ILE A 188 -12.36 -8.57 10.24
C ILE A 188 -11.90 -9.49 9.10
N LYS A 189 -12.01 -9.03 7.86
CA LYS A 189 -11.43 -9.72 6.69
C LYS A 189 -10.06 -9.10 6.41
N VAL A 190 -9.00 -9.70 6.96
CA VAL A 190 -7.62 -9.31 6.64
C VAL A 190 -7.13 -10.18 5.49
N GLU A 191 -6.79 -9.56 4.35
CA GLU A 191 -6.11 -10.24 3.25
C GLU A 191 -4.61 -9.99 3.38
N VAL A 192 -3.87 -11.03 3.75
CA VAL A 192 -2.40 -10.99 3.80
C VAL A 192 -1.88 -11.47 2.45
N VAL A 193 -1.45 -10.54 1.60
CA VAL A 193 -0.78 -10.87 0.33
C VAL A 193 0.71 -11.08 0.62
N SER A 194 1.16 -12.33 0.54
CA SER A 194 2.59 -12.67 0.62
C SER A 194 3.19 -12.61 -0.78
N LEU A 195 4.09 -11.66 -1.01
CA LEU A 195 4.93 -11.66 -2.22
C LEU A 195 5.95 -12.79 -2.08
N LYS A 196 5.93 -13.75 -3.02
CA LYS A 196 7.01 -14.73 -3.19
C LYS A 196 7.90 -14.21 -4.30
N ASP A 197 9.21 -14.23 -4.07
CA ASP A 197 10.24 -13.93 -5.07
C ASP A 197 10.17 -14.90 -6.27
#